data_AF-A0A497G749-F1
#
_entry.id   AF-A0A497G749-F1
#
_cell.length_a   1.000
_cell.length_b   1.000
_cell.length_c   1.000
_cell.angle_alpha   90.00
_cell.angle_beta   90.00
_cell.angle_gamma   90.00
#
_symmetry.space_group_name_H-M   'P 1'
#
loop_
_entity.id
_entity.type
_entity.pdbx_description
1 polymer ?
#
loop_
_entity_poly.entity_id
_entity_poly.type
_entity_poly.pdbx_seq_one_letter_code
_entity_poly.pdbx_strand_id
1 'polypeptide(L)' 'LSDSRCPLCNGKLRFASRVEVKDRVPQRVLYSYTTFLVCEKCGHVYWPGRHLRNMRAFLRELRSSSG' A
#
# COMPACT_ATOMS: atom_id res chain seq x y z
N LEU A 1 7.57 -1.17 13.51
CA LEU A 1 7.29 -1.26 12.06
C LEU A 1 6.26 -0.16 11.74
N SER A 2 6.64 1.10 11.94
CA SER A 2 5.69 2.12 12.45
C SER A 2 5.41 3.26 11.47
N ASP A 3 5.59 3.06 10.17
CA ASP A 3 5.57 4.21 9.27
C ASP A 3 5.10 3.79 7.87
N SER A 4 3.77 3.73 7.71
CA SER A 4 3.13 3.65 6.40
C SER A 4 3.26 5.03 5.74
N ARG A 5 4.45 5.35 5.22
CA ARG A 5 4.67 6.55 4.40
C ARG A 5 4.52 6.23 2.92
N CYS A 6 4.10 7.25 2.18
CA CYS A 6 3.99 7.21 0.74
C CYS A 6 5.40 7.12 0.12
N PRO A 7 5.71 6.10 -0.70
CA PRO A 7 7.00 5.99 -1.36
C PRO A 7 7.29 7.13 -2.36
N LEU A 8 6.26 7.83 -2.84
CA LEU A 8 6.41 8.92 -3.81
C LEU A 8 6.77 10.27 -3.16
N CYS A 9 6.23 10.57 -1.99
CA CYS A 9 6.33 11.91 -1.39
C CYS A 9 6.65 11.91 0.11
N ASN A 10 6.88 10.74 0.70
CA ASN A 10 7.09 10.52 2.13
C ASN A 10 5.95 11.05 3.02
N GLY A 11 4.77 11.29 2.45
CA GLY A 11 3.59 11.75 3.18
C GLY A 11 2.95 10.63 4.00
N LYS A 12 2.23 10.99 5.07
CA LYS A 12 1.50 10.04 5.91
C LYS A 12 0.40 9.35 5.11
N LEU A 13 0.32 8.03 5.22
CA LEU A 13 -0.80 7.25 4.70
C LEU A 13 -1.86 7.11 5.79
N ARG A 14 -3.10 7.46 5.46
CA ARG A 14 -4.27 7.20 6.30
C ARG A 14 -5.10 6.06 5.71
N PHE A 15 -5.78 5.31 6.56
CA PHE A 15 -6.79 4.38 6.08
C PHE A 15 -7.97 5.14 5.48
N ALA A 16 -8.43 4.66 4.34
CA ALA A 16 -9.58 5.20 3.62
C ALA A 16 -10.58 4.09 3.34
N SER A 17 -11.87 4.44 3.38
CA SER A 17 -12.94 3.48 3.07
C SER A 17 -13.07 3.29 1.56
N ARG A 18 -13.62 2.13 1.15
CA ARG A 18 -14.00 1.85 -0.25
C ARG A 18 -14.76 3.02 -0.88
N VAL A 19 -15.65 3.67 -0.13
CA VAL A 19 -16.48 4.78 -0.61
C VAL A 19 -15.64 6.01 -0.94
N GLU A 20 -14.59 6.31 -0.17
CA GLU A 20 -13.71 7.44 -0.44
C GLU A 20 -12.83 7.20 -1.67
N VAL A 21 -12.36 5.96 -1.84
CA VAL A 21 -11.45 5.61 -2.93
C VAL A 21 -12.16 5.14 -4.20
N LYS A 22 -13.50 5.00 -4.18
CA LYS A 22 -14.27 4.42 -5.30
C LYS A 22 -14.08 5.15 -6.62
N ASP A 23 -13.83 6.44 -6.54
CA ASP A 23 -13.63 7.34 -7.68
C ASP A 23 -12.16 7.43 -8.10
N ARG A 24 -11.25 6.93 -7.26
CA ARG A 24 -9.79 7.01 -7.43
C ARG A 24 -9.17 5.69 -7.86
N VAL A 25 -9.85 4.56 -7.66
CA VAL A 25 -9.37 3.22 -8.03
C VAL A 25 -10.43 2.48 -8.85
N PRO A 26 -10.02 1.58 -9.77
CA PRO A 26 -10.97 0.85 -10.59
C PRO A 26 -11.86 -0.08 -9.76
N GLN A 27 -13.12 -0.24 -10.18
CA GLN A 27 -14.12 -1.02 -9.43
C GLN A 27 -13.67 -2.46 -9.10
N ARG A 28 -12.94 -3.13 -10.00
CA ARG A 28 -12.37 -4.47 -9.74
C ARG A 28 -11.51 -4.54 -8.46
N VAL A 29 -10.79 -3.46 -8.17
CA VAL A 29 -9.94 -3.34 -6.98
C VAL A 29 -10.82 -3.10 -5.76
N LEU A 30 -11.85 -2.25 -5.89
CA LEU A 30 -12.86 -2.10 -4.85
C LEU A 30 -13.47 -3.45 -4.52
N TYR A 31 -13.92 -4.25 -5.47
CA TYR A 31 -14.49 -5.57 -5.18
C TYR A 31 -13.51 -6.54 -4.52
N SER A 32 -12.23 -6.51 -4.90
CA SER A 32 -11.22 -7.44 -4.40
C SER A 32 -10.66 -7.10 -3.02
N TYR A 33 -10.65 -5.81 -2.63
CA TYR A 33 -10.02 -5.35 -1.39
C TYR A 33 -10.95 -4.45 -0.59
N THR A 34 -10.93 -4.58 0.73
CA THR A 34 -11.72 -3.77 1.68
C THR A 34 -10.89 -2.69 2.36
N THR A 35 -9.57 -2.84 2.40
CA THR A 35 -8.65 -1.92 3.06
C THR A 35 -7.87 -1.10 2.03
N PHE A 36 -7.97 0.22 2.15
CA PHE A 36 -7.25 1.17 1.32
C PHE A 36 -6.48 2.15 2.19
N LEU A 37 -5.36 2.62 1.65
CA LEU A 37 -4.52 3.64 2.24
C LEU A 37 -4.46 4.81 1.27
N VAL A 38 -4.70 6.03 1.72
CA VAL A 38 -4.53 7.22 0.88
C VAL A 38 -3.48 8.12 1.49
N CYS A 39 -2.62 8.67 0.63
CA CYS A 39 -1.66 9.67 1.08
C CYS A 39 -2.34 11.01 1.27
N GLU A 40 -2.21 11.58 2.46
CA GLU A 40 -2.78 12.90 2.77
C GLU A 40 -2.07 14.04 2.03
N LYS A 41 -0.84 13.81 1.55
CA LYS A 41 -0.02 14.83 0.90
C LYS A 41 -0.17 14.87 -0.62
N CYS A 42 -0.23 13.71 -1.28
CA CYS A 42 -0.32 13.61 -2.74
C CYS A 42 -1.64 13.00 -3.25
N GLY A 43 -2.50 12.49 -2.36
CA GLY A 43 -3.77 11.87 -2.73
C GLY A 43 -3.65 10.48 -3.37
N HIS A 44 -2.44 9.91 -3.45
CA HIS A 44 -2.23 8.60 -4.06
C HIS A 44 -2.86 7.50 -3.20
N VAL A 45 -3.61 6.60 -3.84
CA VAL A 45 -4.29 5.47 -3.17
C VAL A 45 -3.45 4.20 -3.32
N TYR A 46 -3.23 3.52 -2.21
CA TYR A 46 -2.53 2.25 -2.10
C TYR A 46 -3.52 1.20 -1.56
N TRP A 47 -3.40 -0.02 -2.05
CA TRP A 47 -4.12 -1.17 -1.54
C TRP A 47 -3.17 -2.37 -1.47
N PRO A 48 -3.38 -3.31 -0.54
CA PRO A 48 -2.55 -4.49 -0.40
C PRO A 48 -2.84 -5.47 -1.56
N GLY A 49 -2.42 -5.11 -2.77
CA GLY A 49 -2.60 -5.94 -3.96
C GLY A 49 -1.78 -7.23 -3.89
N ARG A 50 -2.15 -8.23 -4.69
CA ARG A 50 -1.36 -9.45 -4.92
C ARG A 50 0.08 -9.18 -5.43
N HIS A 51 0.36 -8.00 -5.98
CA HIS A 51 1.73 -7.56 -6.29
C HIS A 51 2.62 -7.36 -5.06
N LEU A 52 2.03 -7.12 -3.87
CA LEU A 52 2.77 -7.08 -2.61
C LEU A 52 3.16 -8.48 -2.10
N ARG A 53 2.85 -9.56 -2.85
CA ARG A 53 3.36 -10.90 -2.54
C ARG A 53 4.80 -11.09 -3.02
N ASN A 54 5.31 -10.23 -3.92
CA ASN A 54 6.72 -10.27 -4.35
C ASN A 54 7.64 -9.27 -3.62
N MET A 55 7.09 -8.24 -2.97
CA MET A 55 7.89 -7.25 -2.22
C MET A 55 8.12 -7.59 -0.74
N ARG A 56 7.93 -8.85 -0.36
CA ARG A 56 8.40 -9.43 0.92
C ARG A 56 9.41 -10.56 0.74
N ALA A 57 9.76 -10.92 -0.51
CA ALA A 57 10.95 -11.71 -0.82
C ALA A 57 12.19 -10.80 -0.84
N PHE A 58 12.10 -9.61 -1.48
CA PHE A 58 13.23 -8.70 -1.63
C PHE A 58 13.79 -8.10 -0.31
N LEU A 59 12.95 -7.89 0.71
CA LEU A 59 13.40 -7.31 1.99
C LEU A 59 13.73 -8.35 3.07
N ARG A 60 13.50 -9.64 2.83
CA ARG A 60 13.82 -10.71 3.80
C ARG A 60 15.00 -11.59 3.40
N GLU A 61 15.50 -11.49 2.17
CA GLU A 61 16.69 -12.23 1.72
C GLU A 61 18.02 -11.51 2.01
N LEU A 62 18.01 -10.30 2.60
CA LEU A 62 19.23 -9.61 3.07
C LEU A 62 19.39 -9.66 4.60
N ARG A 63 18.92 -10.75 5.24
CA ARG A 63 19.26 -11.01 6.65
C ARG A 63 19.28 -12.50 7.00
N SER A 64 19.88 -13.33 6.15
CA SER A 64 20.51 -14.60 6.54
C SER A 64 21.26 -15.19 5.37
N SER A 65 22.49 -14.71 5.16
CA SER A 65 23.62 -15.60 4.88
C SER A 65 24.90 -14.87 5.26
N SER A 66 25.02 -14.60 6.56
CA SER A 66 26.31 -14.69 7.22
C SER A 66 26.51 -16.17 7.52
N GLY A 67 27.41 -16.79 6.77
CA GLY A 67 27.81 -18.19 6.83
C GLY A 67 28.81 -18.43 5.73
#